data_AF-A0AAD6WY15-F1
#
_entry.id   AF-A0AAD6WY15-F1
#
_cell.length_a   1.000
_cell.length_b   1.000
_cell.length_c   1.000
_cell.angle_alpha   90.00
_cell.angle_beta   90.00
_cell.angle_gamma   90.00
#
_symmetry.space_group_name_H-M   'P 1'
#
loop_
_entity.id
_entity.type
_entity.pdbx_description
1 polymer ?
#
loop_
_entity_poly.entity_id
_entity_poly.type
_entity_poly.pdbx_seq_one_letter_code
_entity_poly.pdbx_strand_id
1 'polypeptide(L)'
;MSPNCTSFRSVNNTRIERLWYDVTHAFGHKWKLFFIDLEVNHGLNPSIPVHIWLLHHLFLRYIDEDAQEWSEAWNAHDLHIRGERTRSPRDIFLFSMIQDGPRGLERILEPAEESLEDPTTYGIDWDVMDDPALMCHHLMQNPDEWRDHNPFAPGVEDLSNVPCEPPNCPFSPVQVAHLDQQLSAAVDTSSRSMQVHKLVWQEAFRICNVFYE
;
A
#
# COMPACT_ATOMS: atom_id res chain seq x y z
N MET A 1 6.09 16.55 39.42
CA MET A 1 6.09 15.14 38.98
C MET A 1 5.19 15.06 37.78
N SER A 2 5.79 15.15 36.59
CA SER A 2 5.13 14.90 35.32
C SER A 2 4.87 13.39 35.16
N PRO A 3 4.01 12.99 34.23
CA PRO A 3 4.53 12.12 33.21
C PRO A 3 4.28 12.69 31.82
N ASN A 4 5.40 12.81 31.10
CA ASN A 4 5.61 12.72 29.67
C ASN A 4 4.34 12.61 28.82
N CYS A 5 4.08 13.64 28.02
CA CYS A 5 3.18 13.51 26.89
C CYS A 5 3.96 13.68 25.60
N THR A 6 4.06 12.58 24.88
CA THR A 6 4.82 12.42 23.65
C THR A 6 3.81 12.37 22.50
N SER A 7 3.35 13.53 22.03
CA SER A 7 2.42 13.63 20.89
C SER A 7 3.20 13.84 19.60
N PHE A 8 3.10 12.86 18.71
CA PHE A 8 3.79 12.78 17.43
C PHE A 8 3.06 13.61 16.36
N ARG A 9 3.66 14.74 15.95
CA ARG A 9 3.25 15.39 14.70
C ARG A 9 3.68 14.54 13.50
N SER A 10 2.74 14.30 12.60
CA SER A 10 2.91 13.71 11.25
C SER A 10 3.72 14.63 10.30
N VAL A 11 4.88 15.13 10.73
CA VAL A 11 5.87 15.76 9.83
C VAL A 11 6.74 14.68 9.16
N ASN A 12 6.71 13.46 9.68
CA ASN A 12 7.44 12.29 9.14
C ASN A 12 6.70 11.56 8.01
N ASN A 13 5.43 11.90 7.76
CA ASN A 13 4.63 11.20 6.73
C ASN A 13 4.85 11.78 5.32
N THR A 14 5.52 12.93 5.18
CA THR A 14 5.76 13.57 3.87
C THR A 14 6.52 12.66 2.89
N ARG A 15 7.42 11.81 3.39
CA ARG A 15 8.12 10.82 2.55
C ARG A 15 7.22 9.68 2.11
N ILE A 16 6.37 9.19 3.00
CA ILE A 16 5.38 8.15 2.70
C ILE A 16 4.33 8.70 1.73
N GLU A 17 3.83 9.92 1.93
CA GLU A 17 2.94 10.61 1.01
C GLU A 17 3.56 10.79 -0.39
N ARG A 18 4.84 11.17 -0.45
CA ARG A 18 5.56 11.27 -1.73
C ARG A 18 5.70 9.92 -2.39
N LEU A 19 6.02 8.88 -1.61
CA LEU A 19 6.06 7.51 -2.11
C LEU A 19 4.70 7.08 -2.68
N TRP A 20 3.59 7.35 -1.98
CA TRP A 20 2.24 7.06 -2.47
C TRP A 20 1.92 7.81 -3.77
N TYR A 21 2.36 9.05 -3.89
CA TYR A 21 2.25 9.81 -5.13
C TYR A 21 3.03 9.15 -6.27
N ASP A 22 4.27 8.74 -6.01
CA ASP A 22 5.16 8.10 -7.00
C ASP A 22 4.63 6.72 -7.42
N VAL A 23 4.13 5.90 -6.48
CA VAL A 23 3.40 4.63 -6.74
C VAL A 23 2.23 4.87 -7.70
N THR A 24 1.40 5.85 -7.34
CA THR A 24 0.19 6.17 -8.11
C THR A 24 0.54 6.66 -9.50
N HIS A 25 1.55 7.53 -9.64
CA HIS A 25 1.97 8.03 -10.94
C HIS A 25 2.66 6.98 -11.81
N ALA A 26 3.45 6.08 -11.21
CA ALA A 26 4.27 5.16 -11.96
C ALA A 26 3.47 4.01 -12.59
N PHE A 27 2.76 3.22 -11.77
CA PHE A 27 1.98 2.09 -12.29
C PHE A 27 0.48 2.19 -11.98
N GLY A 28 0.07 2.89 -10.91
CA GLY A 28 -1.34 2.99 -10.54
C GLY A 28 -2.19 3.74 -11.59
N HIS A 29 -1.65 4.80 -12.18
CA HIS A 29 -2.38 5.70 -13.07
C HIS A 29 -2.85 5.00 -14.34
N LYS A 30 -2.02 4.12 -14.94
CA LYS A 30 -2.42 3.37 -16.15
C LYS A 30 -3.59 2.42 -15.88
N TRP A 31 -3.57 1.73 -14.73
CA TRP A 31 -4.65 0.82 -14.33
C TRP A 31 -5.93 1.56 -13.97
N LYS A 32 -5.80 2.70 -13.28
CA LYS A 32 -6.93 3.59 -13.01
C LYS A 32 -7.62 4.04 -14.30
N LEU A 33 -6.86 4.54 -15.27
CA LEU A 33 -7.42 4.96 -16.57
C LEU A 33 -8.05 3.78 -17.32
N PHE A 34 -7.42 2.61 -17.27
CA PHE A 34 -7.94 1.39 -17.87
C PHE A 34 -9.30 1.00 -17.27
N PHE A 35 -9.45 0.98 -15.94
CA PHE A 35 -10.73 0.63 -15.31
C PHE A 35 -11.81 1.68 -15.56
N ILE A 36 -11.46 2.96 -15.61
CA ILE A 36 -12.40 4.02 -16.01
C ILE A 36 -12.87 3.79 -17.46
N ASP A 37 -11.98 3.42 -18.39
CA ASP A 37 -12.37 3.08 -19.77
C ASP A 37 -13.32 1.88 -19.80
N LEU A 38 -13.04 0.85 -18.98
CA LEU A 38 -13.92 -0.32 -18.89
C LEU A 38 -15.32 0.04 -18.36
N GLU A 39 -15.40 0.94 -17.37
CA GLU A 39 -16.67 1.38 -16.77
C GLU A 39 -17.49 2.19 -17.78
N VAL A 40 -16.86 3.13 -18.48
CA VAL A 40 -17.54 4.02 -19.42
C VAL A 40 -17.93 3.30 -20.72
N ASN A 41 -17.05 2.44 -21.25
CA ASN A 41 -17.19 1.92 -22.61
C ASN A 41 -17.43 0.40 -22.70
N HIS A 42 -17.20 -0.38 -21.65
CA HIS A 42 -17.17 -1.86 -21.71
C HIS A 42 -18.01 -2.56 -20.63
N GLY A 43 -18.95 -1.85 -20.01
CA GLY A 43 -19.97 -2.44 -19.13
C GLY A 43 -19.47 -2.90 -17.77
N LEU A 44 -18.24 -2.54 -17.37
CA LEU A 44 -17.80 -2.72 -16.00
C LEU A 44 -18.73 -1.92 -15.07
N ASN A 45 -19.17 -2.56 -13.98
CA ASN A 45 -19.98 -1.92 -12.95
C ASN A 45 -19.34 -2.25 -11.61
N PRO A 46 -18.72 -1.27 -10.93
CA PRO A 46 -18.01 -1.52 -9.68
C PRO A 46 -18.94 -1.89 -8.52
N SER A 47 -20.25 -1.65 -8.66
CA SER A 47 -21.25 -2.04 -7.66
C SER A 47 -21.60 -3.53 -7.71
N ILE A 48 -21.16 -4.27 -8.74
CA ILE A 48 -21.42 -5.70 -8.92
C ILE A 48 -20.20 -6.50 -8.47
N PRO A 49 -20.27 -7.28 -7.36
CA PRO A 49 -19.12 -8.05 -6.85
C PRO A 49 -18.54 -9.03 -7.86
N VAL A 50 -19.38 -9.59 -8.74
CA VAL A 50 -18.97 -10.49 -9.83
C VAL A 50 -17.99 -9.80 -10.78
N HIS A 51 -18.22 -8.52 -11.11
CA HIS A 51 -17.34 -7.78 -12.00
C HIS A 51 -16.00 -7.48 -11.32
N ILE A 52 -16.02 -7.16 -10.02
CA ILE A 52 -14.80 -6.97 -9.23
C ILE A 52 -13.99 -8.27 -9.15
N TRP A 53 -14.66 -9.40 -8.88
CA TRP A 53 -14.01 -10.71 -8.92
C TRP A 53 -13.39 -10.99 -10.29
N LEU A 54 -14.11 -10.72 -11.38
CA LEU A 54 -13.62 -10.94 -12.73
C LEU A 54 -12.39 -10.07 -13.05
N LEU A 55 -12.39 -8.80 -12.62
CA LEU A 55 -11.20 -7.94 -12.75
C LEU A 55 -10.00 -8.53 -12.01
N HIS A 56 -10.20 -9.02 -10.79
CA HIS A 56 -9.12 -9.62 -10.01
C HIS A 56 -8.60 -10.90 -10.69
N HIS A 57 -9.51 -11.78 -11.12
CA HIS A 57 -9.18 -13.03 -11.80
C HIS A 57 -8.35 -12.80 -13.07
N LEU A 58 -8.69 -11.76 -13.84
CA LEU A 58 -8.03 -11.47 -15.11
C LEU A 58 -6.74 -10.66 -14.96
N PHE A 59 -6.73 -9.66 -14.07
CA PHE A 59 -5.71 -8.60 -14.09
C PHE A 59 -4.87 -8.50 -12.82
N LEU A 60 -5.23 -9.14 -11.71
CA LEU A 60 -4.50 -8.99 -10.44
C LEU A 60 -3.02 -9.36 -10.58
N ARG A 61 -2.73 -10.49 -11.24
CA ARG A 61 -1.33 -10.90 -11.48
C ARG A 61 -0.51 -9.85 -12.22
N TYR A 62 -1.11 -9.13 -13.17
CA TYR A 62 -0.41 -8.12 -13.96
C TYR A 62 -0.18 -6.84 -13.17
N ILE A 63 -1.13 -6.49 -12.30
CA ILE A 63 -0.99 -5.38 -11.36
C ILE A 63 0.13 -5.70 -10.37
N ASP A 64 0.19 -6.93 -9.86
CA ASP A 64 1.23 -7.39 -8.95
C ASP A 64 2.61 -7.40 -9.62
N GLU A 65 2.70 -7.89 -10.86
CA GLU A 65 3.94 -7.83 -11.67
C GLU A 65 4.41 -6.38 -11.87
N ASP A 66 3.51 -5.47 -12.25
CA ASP A 66 3.85 -4.05 -12.40
C ASP A 66 4.28 -3.40 -11.08
N ALA A 67 3.64 -3.76 -9.97
CA ALA A 67 3.98 -3.27 -8.64
C ALA A 67 5.36 -3.77 -8.20
N GLN A 68 5.67 -5.04 -8.48
CA GLN A 68 6.96 -5.65 -8.17
C GLN A 68 8.08 -5.04 -9.01
N GLU A 69 7.89 -4.85 -10.31
CA GLU A 69 8.85 -4.17 -11.18
C GLU A 69 9.11 -2.73 -10.74
N TRP A 70 8.04 -2.01 -10.39
CA TRP A 70 8.17 -0.66 -9.84
C TRP A 70 8.94 -0.67 -8.51
N SER A 71 8.63 -1.59 -7.61
CA SER A 71 9.33 -1.74 -6.32
C SER A 71 10.82 -2.01 -6.52
N GLU A 72 11.18 -2.90 -7.44
CA GLU A 72 12.58 -3.20 -7.76
C GLU A 72 13.32 -1.98 -8.33
N ALA A 73 12.70 -1.29 -9.30
CA ALA A 73 13.26 -0.06 -9.88
C ALA A 73 13.38 1.06 -8.84
N TRP A 74 12.36 1.23 -8.00
CA TRP A 74 12.35 2.20 -6.92
C TRP A 74 13.38 1.85 -5.84
N ASN A 75 13.60 0.58 -5.52
CA ASN A 75 14.63 0.25 -4.53
C ASN A 75 16.06 0.46 -5.05
N ALA A 76 16.24 0.49 -6.37
CA ALA A 76 17.54 0.68 -7.03
C ALA A 76 17.83 2.13 -7.45
N HIS A 77 16.84 3.03 -7.53
CA HIS A 77 17.07 4.40 -7.99
C HIS A 77 17.80 5.25 -6.95
N ASP A 78 18.56 6.22 -7.41
CA ASP A 78 19.32 7.12 -6.55
C ASP A 78 18.44 8.18 -5.89
N LEU A 79 18.48 8.25 -4.56
CA LEU A 79 17.86 9.31 -3.77
C LEU A 79 18.88 10.42 -3.48
N HIS A 80 18.45 11.67 -3.64
CA HIS A 80 19.21 12.84 -3.19
C HIS A 80 18.62 13.38 -1.88
N ILE A 81 19.26 13.04 -0.78
CA ILE A 81 18.91 13.54 0.55
C ILE A 81 19.83 14.70 0.87
N ARG A 82 19.26 15.86 1.24
CA ARG A 82 20.05 17.07 1.53
C ARG A 82 21.05 16.78 2.65
N GLY A 83 22.33 17.05 2.38
CA GLY A 83 23.42 16.84 3.35
C GLY A 83 24.02 15.43 3.36
N GLU A 84 23.46 14.50 2.59
CA GLU A 84 23.97 13.13 2.46
C GLU A 84 24.49 12.83 1.06
N ARG A 85 25.20 11.72 0.93
CA ARG A 85 25.63 11.21 -0.39
C ARG A 85 24.44 10.58 -1.11
N THR A 86 24.36 10.80 -2.41
CA THR A 86 23.40 10.10 -3.27
C THR A 86 23.60 8.58 -3.15
N ARG A 87 22.52 7.87 -2.83
CA ARG A 87 22.48 6.41 -2.64
C ARG A 87 21.08 5.88 -2.97
N SER A 88 20.99 4.62 -3.34
CA SER A 88 19.69 3.97 -3.53
C SER A 88 19.00 3.66 -2.19
N PRO A 89 17.67 3.55 -2.12
CA PRO A 89 16.97 3.08 -0.92
C PRO A 89 17.53 1.76 -0.39
N ARG A 90 17.88 0.83 -1.30
CA ARG A 90 18.50 -0.45 -0.95
C ARG A 90 19.87 -0.27 -0.30
N ASP A 91 20.69 0.65 -0.80
CA ASP A 91 21.99 0.95 -0.20
C ASP A 91 21.83 1.63 1.15
N ILE A 92 20.92 2.60 1.26
CA ILE A 92 20.61 3.27 2.53
C ILE A 92 20.21 2.23 3.57
N PHE A 93 19.27 1.33 3.24
CA PHE A 93 18.85 0.25 4.12
C PHE A 93 20.01 -0.66 4.52
N LEU A 94 20.80 -1.13 3.56
CA LEU A 94 21.95 -2.01 3.83
C LEU A 94 23.00 -1.35 4.73
N PHE A 95 23.41 -0.11 4.40
CA PHE A 95 24.43 0.60 5.18
C PHE A 95 23.92 1.00 6.55
N SER A 96 22.65 1.37 6.70
CA SER A 96 22.05 1.65 8.01
C SER A 96 21.99 0.39 8.88
N MET A 97 21.66 -0.79 8.31
CA MET A 97 21.74 -2.04 9.07
C MET A 97 23.16 -2.37 9.56
N ILE A 98 24.18 -2.06 8.76
CA ILE A 98 25.59 -2.29 9.12
C ILE A 98 26.07 -1.27 10.17
N GLN A 99 25.72 -0.01 9.98
CA GLN A 99 26.21 1.10 10.81
C GLN A 99 25.48 1.18 12.15
N ASP A 100 24.17 0.99 12.13
CA ASP A 100 23.29 1.25 13.27
C ASP A 100 22.62 -0.01 13.83
N GLY A 101 22.94 -1.19 13.27
CA GLY A 101 22.31 -2.45 13.64
C GLY A 101 20.91 -2.65 13.04
N PRO A 102 20.32 -3.85 13.21
CA PRO A 102 19.03 -4.22 12.63
C PRO A 102 17.85 -3.60 13.40
N ARG A 103 17.66 -2.29 13.28
CA ARG A 103 16.54 -1.58 13.91
C ARG A 103 15.20 -2.02 13.30
N GLY A 104 14.24 -2.41 14.14
CA GLY A 104 12.91 -2.85 13.70
C GLY A 104 12.82 -4.30 13.19
N LEU A 105 13.94 -5.05 13.21
CA LEU A 105 13.98 -6.50 12.96
C LEU A 105 14.13 -7.32 14.25
N GLU A 106 14.23 -6.66 15.41
CA GLU A 106 14.35 -7.27 16.75
C GLU A 106 13.18 -8.17 17.14
N ARG A 107 12.09 -8.20 16.36
CA ARG A 107 10.98 -9.15 16.56
C ARG A 107 11.19 -10.52 15.90
N ILE A 108 12.16 -10.66 14.99
CA ILE A 108 12.43 -11.93 14.26
C ILE A 108 13.52 -12.75 14.96
N LEU A 109 14.45 -12.10 15.64
CA LEU A 109 15.42 -12.73 16.52
C LEU A 109 14.88 -12.66 17.94
N GLU A 110 15.08 -13.69 18.77
CA GLU A 110 14.75 -13.58 20.19
C GLU A 110 15.34 -12.26 20.72
N PRO A 111 14.54 -11.37 21.35
CA PRO A 111 14.99 -10.03 21.64
C PRO A 111 16.22 -10.13 22.53
N ALA A 112 17.34 -9.53 22.12
CA ALA A 112 18.31 -9.11 23.10
C ALA A 112 17.56 -8.17 24.05
N GLU A 113 17.62 -8.43 25.35
CA GLU A 113 17.07 -7.55 26.39
C GLU A 113 17.87 -6.22 26.41
N GLU A 114 17.79 -5.42 25.34
CA GLU A 114 18.12 -4.02 25.40
C GLU A 114 16.92 -3.31 26.01
N SER A 115 17.09 -2.85 27.25
CA SER A 115 16.14 -1.96 27.90
C SER A 115 16.10 -0.64 27.11
N LEU A 116 15.18 -0.53 26.15
CA LEU A 116 14.79 0.77 25.61
C LEU A 116 14.31 1.61 26.80
N GLU A 117 15.01 2.71 27.10
CA GLU A 117 14.71 3.53 28.29
C GLU A 117 13.27 4.05 28.28
N ASP A 118 12.66 4.22 27.09
CA ASP A 118 11.21 4.39 26.91
C ASP A 118 10.83 4.33 25.40
N PRO A 119 10.15 3.28 24.89
CA PRO A 119 9.70 3.21 23.51
C PRO A 119 8.78 4.37 23.07
N THR A 120 8.13 5.04 24.02
CA THR A 120 7.28 6.21 23.72
C THR A 120 8.10 7.44 23.29
N THR A 121 9.41 7.40 23.50
CA THR A 121 10.34 8.48 23.20
C THR A 121 10.81 8.52 21.73
N TYR A 122 10.68 7.40 21.02
CA TYR A 122 11.26 7.28 19.68
C TYR A 122 10.45 8.07 18.64
N GLY A 123 11.01 9.19 18.15
CA GLY A 123 10.43 10.07 17.13
C GLY A 123 9.76 11.33 17.67
N ILE A 124 10.05 11.70 18.91
CA ILE A 124 9.71 13.01 19.49
C ILE A 124 10.68 14.07 18.95
N ASP A 125 10.14 15.15 18.41
CA ASP A 125 10.89 16.37 18.12
C ASP A 125 10.97 17.22 19.40
N TRP A 126 12.02 16.97 20.20
CA TRP A 126 12.23 17.64 21.48
C TRP A 126 12.32 19.17 21.35
N ASP A 127 12.84 19.66 20.22
CA ASP A 127 12.97 21.10 19.96
C ASP A 127 11.61 21.78 19.78
N VAL A 128 10.60 21.05 19.29
CA VAL A 128 9.22 21.54 19.12
C VAL A 128 8.42 21.49 20.42
N MET A 129 8.71 20.54 21.32
CA MET A 129 8.06 20.46 22.63
C MET A 129 8.45 21.62 23.55
N ASP A 130 9.68 22.12 23.40
CA ASP A 130 10.16 23.24 24.21
C ASP A 130 9.65 24.61 23.73
N ASP A 131 8.94 24.70 22.59
CA ASP A 131 8.32 25.93 22.09
C ASP A 131 6.87 26.12 22.63
N PRO A 132 6.64 27.09 23.54
CA PRO A 132 5.33 27.30 24.16
C PRO A 132 4.25 27.76 23.18
N ALA A 133 4.62 28.42 22.07
CA ALA A 133 3.69 28.95 21.09
C ALA A 133 3.15 27.83 20.20
N LEU A 134 4.02 26.91 19.78
CA LEU A 134 3.63 25.74 18.99
C LEU A 134 2.77 24.78 19.81
N MET A 135 3.08 24.60 21.10
CA MET A 135 2.26 23.79 22.02
C MET A 135 0.88 24.40 22.28
N CYS A 136 0.78 25.71 22.54
CA CYS A 136 -0.52 26.37 22.71
C CYS A 136 -1.41 26.21 21.47
N HIS A 137 -0.85 26.43 20.27
CA HIS A 137 -1.61 26.27 19.03
C HIS A 137 -2.09 24.83 18.81
N HIS A 138 -1.23 23.85 19.12
CA HIS A 138 -1.55 22.43 18.97
C HIS A 138 -2.70 21.99 19.90
N LEU A 139 -2.67 22.39 21.17
CA LEU A 139 -3.72 22.12 22.17
C LEU A 139 -5.08 22.72 21.76
N MET A 140 -5.07 23.88 21.12
CA MET A 140 -6.30 24.53 20.66
C MET A 140 -6.93 23.84 19.45
N GLN A 141 -6.13 23.22 18.58
CA GLN A 141 -6.60 22.63 17.32
C GLN A 141 -6.90 21.13 17.44
N ASN A 142 -6.37 20.44 18.45
CA ASN A 142 -6.51 18.98 18.61
C ASN A 142 -7.00 18.62 20.02
N PRO A 143 -8.23 19.04 20.40
CA PRO A 143 -8.78 18.79 21.74
C PRO A 143 -8.97 17.29 22.05
N ASP A 144 -8.99 16.44 21.02
CA ASP A 144 -9.29 15.01 21.12
C ASP A 144 -8.06 14.12 21.31
N GLU A 145 -6.84 14.67 21.17
CA GLU A 145 -5.58 13.91 21.32
C GLU A 145 -5.41 13.28 22.70
N TRP A 146 -5.99 13.90 23.73
CA TRP A 146 -5.86 13.55 25.14
C TRP A 146 -6.96 12.63 25.66
N ARG A 147 -7.81 12.09 24.78
CA ARG A 147 -8.87 11.18 25.18
C ARG A 147 -8.29 9.80 25.47
N ASP A 148 -8.71 9.19 26.59
CA ASP A 148 -8.30 7.85 27.05
C ASP A 148 -8.48 6.72 26.02
N HIS A 149 -9.19 6.97 24.91
CA HIS A 149 -9.50 6.00 23.86
C HIS A 149 -9.07 6.50 22.46
N ASN A 150 -8.00 7.30 22.37
CA ASN A 150 -7.47 7.70 21.08
C ASN A 150 -6.91 6.46 20.34
N PRO A 151 -7.51 6.02 19.22
CA PRO A 151 -7.05 4.85 18.47
C PRO A 151 -5.67 5.07 17.80
N PHE A 152 -5.16 6.30 17.83
CA PHE A 152 -3.84 6.69 17.33
C PHE A 152 -2.83 6.97 18.46
N ALA A 153 -3.16 6.64 19.71
CA ALA A 153 -2.22 6.77 20.82
C ALA A 153 -1.02 5.83 20.62
N PRO A 154 0.22 6.31 20.82
CA PRO A 154 1.41 5.46 20.79
C PRO A 154 1.32 4.45 21.95
N GLY A 155 1.23 3.16 21.64
CA GLY A 155 1.13 2.11 22.67
C GLY A 155 0.12 0.98 22.39
N VAL A 156 -0.57 0.97 21.23
CA VAL A 156 -1.32 -0.22 20.82
C VAL A 156 -0.31 -1.30 20.44
N GLU A 157 -0.16 -2.32 21.29
CA GLU A 157 0.78 -3.44 21.09
C GLU A 157 0.45 -4.28 19.85
N ASP A 158 -0.79 -4.22 19.38
CA ASP A 158 -1.24 -4.89 18.17
C ASP A 158 -1.12 -3.99 16.93
N LEU A 159 -0.44 -4.50 15.90
CA LEU A 159 -0.49 -3.92 14.57
C LEU A 159 -1.95 -3.83 14.10
N SER A 160 -2.30 -2.78 13.36
CA SER A 160 -3.59 -2.68 12.69
C SER A 160 -3.73 -3.83 11.67
N ASN A 161 -4.34 -4.93 12.09
CA ASN A 161 -4.70 -6.00 11.18
C ASN A 161 -5.93 -5.55 10.38
N VAL A 162 -5.72 -5.30 9.09
CA VAL A 162 -6.80 -5.03 8.14
C VAL A 162 -6.98 -6.31 7.32
N PRO A 163 -7.96 -7.17 7.64
CA PRO A 163 -8.22 -8.37 6.86
C PRO A 163 -8.64 -7.97 5.44
N CYS A 164 -7.83 -8.37 4.44
CA CYS A 164 -8.14 -8.20 3.03
C CYS A 164 -8.77 -9.49 2.52
N GLU A 165 -10.09 -9.63 2.69
CA GLU A 165 -10.82 -10.78 2.17
C GLU A 165 -10.88 -10.70 0.63
N PRO A 166 -10.46 -11.76 -0.10
CA PRO A 166 -10.58 -11.77 -1.56
C PRO A 166 -12.05 -11.73 -1.97
N PRO A 167 -12.40 -11.13 -3.13
CA PRO A 167 -13.77 -11.15 -3.59
C PRO A 167 -14.24 -12.61 -3.75
N ASN A 168 -15.38 -12.94 -3.15
CA ASN A 168 -15.94 -14.29 -3.25
C ASN A 168 -16.22 -14.64 -4.71
N CYS A 169 -15.61 -15.73 -5.19
CA CYS A 169 -15.84 -16.24 -6.53
C CYS A 169 -17.33 -16.61 -6.71
N PRO A 170 -18.04 -16.01 -7.67
CA PRO A 170 -19.46 -16.27 -7.88
C PRO A 170 -19.73 -17.54 -8.71
N PHE A 171 -18.69 -18.14 -9.28
CA PHE A 171 -18.78 -19.29 -10.19
C PHE A 171 -18.29 -20.57 -9.54
N SER A 172 -18.83 -21.71 -9.99
CA SER A 172 -18.29 -23.02 -9.65
C SER A 172 -16.89 -23.22 -10.26
N PRO A 173 -16.04 -24.10 -9.69
CA PRO A 173 -14.72 -24.38 -10.26
C PRO A 173 -14.75 -24.85 -11.72
N VAL A 174 -15.82 -25.55 -12.12
CA VAL A 174 -16.01 -26.01 -13.51
C VAL A 174 -16.29 -24.84 -14.45
N GLN A 175 -17.09 -23.86 -14.01
CA GLN A 175 -17.37 -22.65 -14.80
C GLN A 175 -16.12 -21.77 -14.95
N VAL A 176 -15.30 -21.65 -13.89
CA VAL A 176 -14.02 -20.93 -13.97
C VAL A 176 -13.07 -21.61 -14.94
N ALA A 177 -12.91 -22.93 -14.86
CA ALA A 177 -12.08 -23.67 -15.81
C ALA A 177 -12.59 -23.53 -17.26
N HIS A 178 -13.91 -23.50 -17.45
CA HIS A 178 -14.50 -23.27 -18.76
C HIS A 178 -14.23 -21.86 -19.29
N LEU A 179 -14.36 -20.84 -18.43
CA LEU A 179 -14.01 -19.46 -18.75
C LEU A 179 -12.55 -19.36 -19.20
N ASP A 180 -11.61 -19.88 -18.40
CA ASP A 180 -10.17 -19.81 -18.69
C ASP A 180 -9.81 -20.53 -20.00
N GLN A 181 -10.42 -21.70 -20.25
CA GLN A 181 -10.23 -22.45 -21.48
C GLN A 181 -10.74 -21.68 -22.70
N GLN A 182 -11.94 -21.11 -22.63
CA GLN A 182 -12.48 -20.34 -23.75
C GLN A 182 -11.68 -19.07 -24.00
N LEU A 183 -11.29 -18.37 -22.94
CA LEU A 183 -10.55 -17.13 -23.02
C LEU A 183 -9.17 -17.33 -23.65
N SER A 184 -8.42 -18.35 -23.20
CA SER A 184 -7.10 -18.67 -23.78
C SER A 184 -7.15 -19.15 -25.23
N ALA A 185 -8.29 -19.69 -25.69
CA ALA A 185 -8.50 -20.06 -27.08
C ALA A 185 -8.83 -18.86 -27.98
N ALA A 186 -9.49 -17.83 -27.43
CA ALA A 186 -10.01 -16.70 -28.20
C ALA A 186 -9.05 -15.50 -28.25
N VAL A 187 -8.32 -15.23 -27.17
CA VAL A 187 -7.47 -14.04 -27.02
C VAL A 187 -6.13 -14.38 -26.38
N ASP A 188 -5.11 -13.60 -26.70
CA ASP A 188 -3.80 -13.73 -26.06
C ASP A 188 -3.86 -13.24 -24.61
N THR A 189 -4.00 -14.19 -23.70
CA THR A 189 -4.05 -13.92 -22.26
C THR A 189 -2.69 -13.66 -21.65
N SER A 190 -1.58 -13.76 -22.39
CA SER A 190 -0.21 -13.56 -21.88
C SER A 190 0.36 -12.16 -22.15
N SER A 191 -0.27 -11.39 -23.04
CA SER A 191 0.17 -10.05 -23.42
C SER A 191 -0.03 -9.04 -22.28
N ARG A 192 0.96 -8.16 -22.08
CA ARG A 192 0.92 -7.02 -21.15
C ARG A 192 0.37 -5.73 -21.77
N SER A 193 -0.10 -5.79 -23.01
CA SER A 193 -0.68 -4.62 -23.69
C SER A 193 -2.05 -4.28 -23.11
N MET A 194 -2.27 -3.00 -22.78
CA MET A 194 -3.58 -2.51 -22.31
C MET A 194 -4.68 -2.71 -23.37
N GLN A 195 -4.34 -2.64 -24.66
CA GLN A 195 -5.28 -2.93 -25.73
C GLN A 195 -5.69 -4.41 -25.74
N VAL A 196 -4.75 -5.32 -25.48
CA VAL A 196 -5.06 -6.75 -25.36
C VAL A 196 -5.83 -7.04 -24.07
N HIS A 197 -5.47 -6.42 -22.95
CA HIS A 197 -6.25 -6.53 -21.70
C HIS A 197 -7.72 -6.11 -21.89
N LYS A 198 -7.95 -5.08 -22.69
CA LYS A 198 -9.32 -4.66 -23.05
C LYS A 198 -10.06 -5.73 -23.85
N LEU A 199 -9.42 -6.38 -24.83
CA LEU A 199 -10.01 -7.51 -25.55
C LEU A 199 -10.30 -8.70 -24.61
N VAL A 200 -9.37 -8.98 -23.69
CA VAL A 200 -9.52 -10.01 -22.66
C VAL A 200 -10.73 -9.73 -21.79
N TRP A 201 -10.91 -8.49 -21.32
CA TRP A 201 -12.10 -8.10 -20.57
C TRP A 201 -13.38 -8.31 -21.37
N GLN A 202 -13.44 -7.82 -22.61
CA GLN A 202 -14.65 -7.91 -23.44
C GLN A 202 -15.07 -9.36 -23.68
N GLU A 203 -14.10 -10.24 -23.97
CA GLU A 203 -14.38 -11.65 -24.21
C GLU A 203 -14.77 -12.38 -22.93
N ALA A 204 -14.07 -12.15 -21.82
CA ALA A 204 -14.42 -12.72 -20.52
C ALA A 204 -15.82 -12.27 -20.07
N PHE A 205 -16.14 -10.98 -20.24
CA PHE A 205 -17.46 -10.43 -19.93
C PHE A 205 -18.55 -11.08 -20.77
N ARG A 206 -18.30 -11.28 -22.07
CA ARG A 206 -19.21 -11.99 -22.97
C ARG A 206 -19.47 -13.42 -22.51
N ILE A 207 -18.43 -14.16 -22.13
CA ILE A 207 -18.54 -15.55 -21.64
C ILE A 207 -19.32 -15.59 -20.33
N CYS A 208 -19.01 -14.70 -19.38
CA CYS A 208 -19.71 -14.63 -18.10
C CYS A 208 -21.21 -14.35 -18.25
N ASN A 209 -21.62 -13.50 -19.21
CA ASN A 209 -23.04 -13.24 -19.46
C ASN A 209 -23.81 -14.50 -19.90
N VAL A 210 -23.16 -15.43 -20.62
CA VAL A 210 -23.78 -16.71 -21.00
C VAL A 210 -24.07 -17.60 -19.79
N PHE A 211 -23.35 -17.45 -18.68
CA PHE A 211 -23.63 -18.21 -17.45
C PHE A 211 -24.84 -17.70 -16.67
N TYR A 212 -25.36 -16.51 -17.01
CA TYR A 212 -26.51 -15.89 -16.34
C TYR A 212 -27.79 -15.91 -17.19
N GLU A 213 -27.72 -16.36 -18.45
CA GLU A 213 -28.88 -16.69 -19.30
C GLU A 213 -29.33 -18.14 -19.07
#